data_AF-A0A8H7AZU2-F1
#
_entry.id   AF-A0A8H7AZU2-F1
#
_cell.length_a   1.000
_cell.length_b   1.000
_cell.length_c   1.000
_cell.angle_alpha   90.00
_cell.angle_beta   90.00
_cell.angle_gamma   90.00
#
_symmetry.space_group_name_H-M   'P 1'
#
loop_
_entity.id
_entity.type
_entity.pdbx_description
1 polymer ?
#
loop_
_entity_poly.entity_id
_entity_poly.type
_entity_poly.pdbx_seq_one_letter_code
_entity_poly.pdbx_strand_id
1 'polypeptide(L)'
;MPGFLNGYTMLFVDRTVPETYGELVSWDDDDAAFENMTKGVGMHPGHGLQVLEIQQRIWAFLVKCCRILLQDVISTVESEVLPNPGPPAIQDENAMLLEIVSLEAPYRLPAHLEFDRLKAMASAERNLREDHLWSMREDPGYFGETMQELSEHRQEMLLDTRGKPHPTLKEAGRPLFWNRVLGTAFVPAYFGSAIFD
;
A
#
# COMPACT_ATOMS: atom_id res chain seq x y z
N MET A 1 0.62 17.26 -8.23
CA MET A 1 0.92 15.84 -8.52
C MET A 1 2.28 15.52 -7.93
N PRO A 2 2.45 14.40 -7.22
CA PRO A 2 3.78 13.94 -6.83
C PRO A 2 4.69 13.83 -8.05
N GLY A 3 5.98 14.14 -7.88
CA GLY A 3 6.96 14.03 -8.97
C GLY A 3 7.10 12.57 -9.43
N PHE A 4 7.13 12.34 -10.74
CA PHE A 4 7.33 10.99 -11.30
C PHE A 4 8.80 10.77 -11.66
N LEU A 5 9.42 9.72 -11.13
CA LEU A 5 10.80 9.33 -11.47
C LEU A 5 10.79 7.87 -11.92
N ASN A 6 10.85 7.68 -13.24
CA ASN A 6 10.78 6.36 -13.86
C ASN A 6 12.04 5.54 -13.61
N GLY A 7 11.89 4.23 -13.41
CA GLY A 7 13.03 3.30 -13.30
C GLY A 7 13.70 3.26 -11.93
N TYR A 8 13.07 3.85 -10.90
CA TYR A 8 13.60 3.89 -9.55
C TYR A 8 12.57 3.44 -8.51
N THR A 9 13.08 2.84 -7.45
CA THR A 9 12.32 2.48 -6.25
C THR A 9 12.93 3.18 -5.05
N MET A 10 12.10 3.83 -4.23
CA MET A 10 12.51 4.38 -2.95
C MET A 10 12.28 3.35 -1.83
N LEU A 11 13.31 3.06 -1.04
CA LEU A 11 13.28 2.04 0.02
C LEU A 11 13.26 2.66 1.42
N PHE A 12 12.48 2.04 2.30
CA PHE A 12 12.34 2.42 3.71
C PHE A 12 12.47 1.22 4.65
N VAL A 13 12.08 0.04 4.19
CA VAL A 13 12.18 -1.22 4.94
C VAL A 13 13.64 -1.60 5.12
N ASP A 14 14.01 -2.03 6.33
CA ASP A 14 15.39 -2.38 6.73
C ASP A 14 16.41 -1.24 6.55
N ARG A 15 15.95 0.02 6.64
CA ARG A 15 16.80 1.22 6.60
C ARG A 15 16.72 1.92 7.96
N THR A 16 17.68 1.63 8.83
CA THR A 16 17.68 2.13 10.22
C THR A 16 18.54 3.37 10.42
N VAL A 17 19.37 3.72 9.43
CA VAL A 17 20.25 4.89 9.48
C VAL A 17 19.79 5.99 8.52
N PRO A 18 19.95 7.28 8.89
CA PRO A 18 19.46 8.41 8.10
C PRO A 18 19.96 8.44 6.66
N GLU A 19 21.18 7.96 6.42
CA GLU A 19 21.81 7.95 5.09
C GLU A 19 21.14 6.97 4.12
N THR A 20 20.48 5.94 4.66
CA THR A 20 19.90 4.85 3.88
C THR A 20 18.36 4.91 3.86
N TYR A 21 17.75 5.70 4.75
CA TYR A 21 16.30 5.84 4.84
C TYR A 21 15.76 6.74 3.71
N GLY A 22 14.98 6.15 2.80
CA GLY A 22 14.51 6.84 1.61
C GLY A 22 15.51 6.82 0.45
N GLU A 23 16.48 5.89 0.45
CA GLU A 23 17.41 5.73 -0.65
C GLU A 23 16.69 5.38 -1.96
N LEU A 24 17.24 5.85 -3.08
CA LEU A 24 16.76 5.57 -4.42
C LEU A 24 17.61 4.48 -5.05
N VAL A 25 16.96 3.38 -5.41
CA VAL A 25 17.60 2.24 -6.10
C VAL A 25 17.10 2.19 -7.54
N SER A 26 18.03 2.17 -8.49
CA SER A 26 17.73 2.01 -9.92
C SER A 26 17.31 0.57 -10.21
N TRP A 27 16.34 0.39 -11.11
CA TRP A 27 15.97 -0.95 -11.59
C TRP A 27 17.05 -1.60 -12.43
N ASP A 28 17.99 -0.81 -12.97
CA ASP A 28 19.13 -1.34 -13.74
C ASP A 28 20.28 -1.81 -12.84
N ASP A 29 20.36 -1.30 -11.60
CA ASP A 29 21.44 -1.62 -10.65
C ASP A 29 21.08 -2.81 -9.75
N ASP A 30 19.78 -3.02 -9.49
CA ASP A 30 19.26 -4.10 -8.66
C ASP A 30 17.96 -4.67 -9.26
N ASP A 31 18.02 -5.91 -9.73
CA ASP A 31 16.89 -6.65 -10.30
C ASP A 31 15.71 -6.74 -9.29
N ALA A 32 15.99 -6.71 -7.98
CA ALA A 32 14.96 -6.75 -6.95
C ALA A 32 14.26 -5.40 -6.75
N ALA A 33 14.80 -4.29 -7.26
CA ALA A 33 14.24 -2.96 -7.01
C ALA A 33 12.84 -2.79 -7.62
N PHE A 34 12.62 -3.30 -8.84
CA PHE A 34 11.30 -3.29 -9.47
C PHE A 34 10.31 -4.18 -8.70
N GLU A 35 10.74 -5.39 -8.35
CA GLU A 35 9.92 -6.30 -7.57
C GLU A 35 9.51 -5.71 -6.22
N ASN A 36 10.46 -5.08 -5.51
CA ASN A 36 10.23 -4.45 -4.22
C ASN A 36 9.16 -3.35 -4.29
N MET A 37 9.15 -2.56 -5.37
CA MET A 37 8.08 -1.59 -5.61
C MET A 37 6.73 -2.29 -5.84
N THR A 38 6.68 -3.31 -6.69
CA THR A 38 5.43 -4.01 -7.01
C THR A 38 4.86 -4.82 -5.84
N LYS A 39 5.73 -5.32 -4.95
CA LYS A 39 5.39 -6.06 -3.73
C LYS A 39 5.07 -5.15 -2.54
N GLY A 40 5.21 -3.82 -2.68
CA GLY A 40 4.95 -2.86 -1.61
C GLY A 40 6.01 -2.79 -0.51
N VAL A 41 7.19 -3.40 -0.73
CA VAL A 41 8.36 -3.28 0.17
C VAL A 41 9.02 -1.91 0.01
N GLY A 42 9.08 -1.44 -1.24
CA GLY A 42 9.46 -0.08 -1.62
C GLY A 42 8.27 0.69 -2.17
N MET A 43 8.50 1.94 -2.54
CA MET A 43 7.49 2.75 -3.20
C MET A 43 8.07 3.61 -4.30
N HIS A 44 7.20 4.03 -5.21
CA HIS A 44 7.59 4.96 -6.26
C HIS A 44 8.09 6.29 -5.64
N PRO A 45 9.22 6.87 -6.10
CA PRO A 45 9.88 8.03 -5.48
C PRO A 45 8.97 9.24 -5.23
N GLY A 46 8.01 9.48 -6.11
CA GLY A 46 7.01 10.54 -5.94
C GLY A 46 6.15 10.39 -4.70
N HIS A 47 5.72 9.16 -4.41
CA HIS A 47 4.96 8.87 -3.19
C HIS A 47 5.90 8.87 -1.98
N GLY A 48 7.11 8.32 -2.13
CA GLY A 48 8.13 8.35 -1.09
C GLY A 48 8.46 9.75 -0.59
N LEU A 49 8.58 10.72 -1.50
CA LEU A 49 8.81 12.12 -1.13
C LEU A 49 7.64 12.73 -0.35
N GLN A 50 6.40 12.42 -0.74
CA GLN A 50 5.21 12.85 0.01
C GLN A 50 5.17 12.23 1.40
N VAL A 51 5.52 10.94 1.50
CA VAL A 51 5.63 10.24 2.79
C VAL A 51 6.67 10.91 3.67
N LEU A 52 7.86 11.22 3.15
CA LEU A 52 8.91 11.93 3.88
C LEU A 52 8.45 13.32 4.36
N GLU A 53 7.75 14.08 3.53
CA GLU A 53 7.20 15.38 3.91
C GLU A 53 6.18 15.26 5.04
N ILE A 54 5.28 14.28 4.96
CA ILE A 54 4.28 13.99 5.99
C ILE A 54 4.98 13.58 7.29
N GLN A 55 5.94 12.65 7.22
CA GLN A 55 6.72 12.19 8.36
C GLN A 55 7.45 13.34 9.05
N GLN A 56 8.09 14.24 8.30
CA GLN A 56 8.77 15.41 8.84
C GLN A 56 7.80 16.31 9.63
N ARG A 57 6.60 16.55 9.10
CA ARG A 57 5.58 17.37 9.76
C ARG A 57 5.04 16.72 11.03
N ILE A 58 4.74 15.41 10.96
CA ILE A 58 4.30 14.63 12.12
C ILE A 58 5.39 14.65 13.20
N TRP A 59 6.66 14.40 12.83
CA TRP A 59 7.77 14.38 13.77
C TRP A 59 7.95 15.74 14.45
N ALA A 60 7.93 16.83 13.67
CA ALA A 60 8.03 18.19 14.22
C ALA A 60 6.87 18.51 15.19
N PHE A 61 5.66 18.04 14.90
CA PHE A 61 4.52 18.16 15.80
C PHE A 61 4.70 17.33 17.08
N LEU A 62 5.04 16.05 16.95
CA LEU A 62 5.23 15.14 18.09
C LEU A 62 6.33 15.65 19.03
N VAL A 63 7.47 16.09 18.49
CA VAL A 63 8.56 16.66 19.31
C VAL A 63 8.09 17.90 20.08
N LYS A 64 7.28 18.77 19.46
CA LYS A 64 6.69 19.94 20.15
C LYS A 64 5.73 19.50 21.26
N CYS A 65 4.85 18.55 20.99
CA CYS A 65 3.93 17.99 21.99
C CYS A 65 4.68 17.36 23.16
N CYS A 66 5.68 16.52 22.90
CA CYS A 66 6.50 15.91 23.94
C CYS A 66 7.22 16.96 24.79
N ARG A 67 7.75 18.03 24.20
CA ARG A 67 8.38 19.13 24.95
C ARG A 67 7.41 19.86 25.89
N ILE A 68 6.16 20.01 25.47
CA ILE A 68 5.10 20.64 26.30
C ILE A 68 4.64 19.68 27.40
N LEU A 69 4.36 18.42 27.04
CA LEU A 69 3.86 17.42 27.98
C LEU A 69 4.91 17.00 29.02
N LEU A 70 6.18 16.96 28.62
CA LEU A 70 7.30 16.57 29.49
C LEU A 70 8.01 17.78 30.10
N GLN A 71 7.42 18.98 30.05
CA GLN A 71 8.03 20.20 30.59
C GLN A 71 8.46 20.04 32.06
N ASP A 72 7.69 19.30 32.85
CA ASP A 72 7.97 19.04 34.26
C ASP A 72 9.00 17.90 34.48
N VAL A 73 9.14 16.99 33.50
CA VAL A 73 10.03 15.82 33.53
C VAL A 73 11.41 16.13 32.93
N ILE A 74 11.55 17.21 32.15
CA ILE A 74 12.84 17.60 31.56
C ILE A 74 13.92 17.87 32.64
N SER A 75 13.52 18.26 33.86
CA SER A 75 14.44 18.34 35.02
C SER A 75 15.05 16.99 35.44
N THR A 76 14.45 15.87 35.02
CA THR A 76 14.83 14.50 35.39
C THR A 76 15.54 13.73 34.27
N VAL A 77 15.64 14.29 33.05
CA VAL A 77 16.26 13.64 31.88
C VAL A 77 17.79 13.57 31.97
N GLU A 78 18.40 14.20 32.99
CA GLU A 78 19.81 13.98 33.36
C GLU A 78 20.04 12.73 34.23
N SER A 79 18.98 12.06 34.69
CA SER A 79 19.12 10.81 35.45
C SER A 79 19.13 9.57 34.55
N GLU A 80 19.86 8.54 35.02
CA GLU A 80 20.00 7.25 34.36
C GLU A 80 18.65 6.69 33.89
N VAL A 81 18.60 6.29 32.61
CA VAL A 81 17.44 5.66 31.99
C VAL A 81 17.14 4.36 32.72
N LEU A 82 16.15 4.38 33.61
CA LEU A 82 15.61 3.18 34.22
C LEU A 82 14.95 2.32 33.11
N PRO A 83 15.13 0.99 33.14
CA PRO A 83 14.52 0.10 32.17
C PRO A 83 13.00 0.25 32.18
N ASN A 84 12.43 0.17 30.97
CA ASN A 84 10.99 0.28 30.70
C ASN A 84 10.21 -0.58 31.73
N PRO A 85 9.38 0.04 32.60
CA PRO A 85 8.49 -0.75 33.43
C PRO A 85 7.60 -1.50 32.45
N GLY A 86 7.66 -2.84 32.49
CA GLY A 86 6.89 -3.69 31.59
C GLY A 86 5.40 -3.31 31.58
N PRO A 87 4.62 -3.83 30.62
CA PRO A 87 3.23 -3.46 30.42
C PRO A 87 2.48 -3.42 31.75
N PRO A 88 1.68 -2.37 32.01
CA PRO A 88 0.99 -2.22 33.28
C PRO A 88 0.17 -3.48 33.53
N ALA A 89 0.44 -4.13 34.67
CA ALA A 89 -0.33 -5.28 35.10
C ALA A 89 -1.80 -4.84 35.13
N ILE A 90 -2.65 -5.55 34.38
CA ILE A 90 -4.08 -5.29 34.26
C ILE A 90 -4.69 -5.47 35.65
N GLN A 91 -4.75 -4.38 36.39
CA GLN A 91 -5.46 -4.25 37.65
C GLN A 91 -6.19 -2.91 37.60
N ASP A 92 -7.25 -2.84 36.80
CA ASP A 92 -8.45 -2.18 37.30
C ASP A 92 -9.70 -2.51 36.47
N GLU A 93 -10.76 -2.83 37.19
CA GLU A 93 -12.08 -3.25 36.73
C GLU A 93 -12.95 -2.10 36.20
N ASN A 94 -12.35 -0.95 35.85
CA ASN A 94 -13.08 0.15 35.25
C ASN A 94 -13.15 -0.03 33.74
N ALA A 95 -14.20 -0.75 33.33
CA ALA A 95 -14.71 -0.87 31.96
C ALA A 95 -14.00 0.06 30.96
N MET A 96 -13.01 -0.48 30.25
CA MET A 96 -12.53 0.16 29.03
C MET A 96 -13.76 0.41 28.16
N LEU A 97 -14.17 1.68 28.06
CA LEU A 97 -15.31 2.10 27.26
C LEU A 97 -15.25 1.38 25.91
N LEU A 98 -16.34 0.74 25.52
CA LEU A 98 -16.41 -0.04 24.28
C LEU A 98 -15.94 0.79 23.07
N GLU A 99 -16.17 2.10 23.12
CA GLU A 99 -15.67 3.09 22.17
C GLU A 99 -14.13 3.14 22.10
N ILE A 100 -13.44 3.20 23.23
CA ILE A 100 -11.96 3.18 23.30
C ILE A 100 -11.44 1.84 22.78
N VAL A 101 -12.07 0.73 23.17
CA VAL A 101 -11.72 -0.61 22.66
C VAL A 101 -11.93 -0.68 21.14
N SER A 102 -12.99 -0.08 20.61
CA SER A 102 -13.26 -0.06 19.17
C SER A 102 -12.30 0.84 18.39
N LEU A 103 -11.89 1.97 18.97
CA LEU A 103 -10.91 2.89 18.37
C LEU A 103 -9.50 2.28 18.34
N GLU A 104 -9.16 1.50 19.36
CA GLU A 104 -7.87 0.82 19.45
C GLU A 104 -7.86 -0.55 18.76
N ALA A 105 -9.02 -1.13 18.45
CA ALA A 105 -9.14 -2.46 17.84
C ALA A 105 -8.30 -2.65 16.56
N PRO A 106 -8.19 -1.69 15.62
CA PRO A 106 -7.34 -1.84 14.43
C PRO A 106 -5.83 -1.83 14.72
N TYR A 107 -5.43 -1.26 15.86
CA TYR A 107 -4.03 -1.08 16.24
C TYR A 107 -3.57 -2.11 17.28
N ARG A 108 -4.50 -2.86 17.87
CA ARG A 108 -4.19 -3.97 18.77
C ARG A 108 -3.84 -5.20 17.95
N LEU A 109 -2.77 -5.88 18.35
CA LEU A 109 -2.46 -7.21 17.85
C LEU A 109 -3.65 -8.14 18.17
N PRO A 110 -4.19 -8.87 17.18
CA PRO A 110 -5.26 -9.83 17.45
C PRO A 110 -4.84 -10.79 18.55
N ALA A 111 -5.66 -10.92 19.60
CA ALA A 111 -5.36 -11.82 20.71
C ALA A 111 -5.24 -13.28 20.25
N HIS A 112 -5.97 -13.64 19.19
CA HIS A 112 -5.90 -14.94 18.54
C HIS A 112 -5.89 -14.75 17.02
N LEU A 113 -4.94 -15.41 16.36
CA LEU A 113 -4.87 -15.44 14.91
C LEU A 113 -5.74 -16.60 14.39
N GLU A 114 -6.83 -16.29 13.71
CA GLU A 114 -7.74 -17.28 13.13
C GLU A 114 -7.28 -17.71 11.74
N PHE A 115 -6.39 -18.70 11.68
CA PHE A 115 -5.87 -19.22 10.41
C PHE A 115 -6.98 -19.80 9.51
N ASP A 116 -8.02 -20.40 10.08
CA ASP A 116 -9.14 -20.95 9.31
C ASP A 116 -9.90 -19.85 8.56
N ARG A 117 -10.08 -18.68 9.21
CA ARG A 117 -10.71 -17.52 8.57
C ARG A 117 -9.84 -16.97 7.44
N LEU A 118 -8.53 -16.85 7.66
CA LEU A 118 -7.60 -16.41 6.62
C LEU A 118 -7.60 -17.38 5.42
N LYS A 119 -7.61 -18.68 5.69
CA LYS A 119 -7.70 -19.72 4.65
C LYS A 119 -9.03 -19.65 3.90
N ALA A 120 -10.14 -19.44 4.61
CA ALA A 120 -11.45 -19.25 3.99
C ALA A 120 -11.46 -18.01 3.08
N MET A 121 -10.93 -16.89 3.52
CA MET A 121 -10.82 -15.67 2.71
C MET A 121 -9.95 -15.88 1.47
N ALA A 122 -8.78 -16.52 1.62
CA ALA A 122 -7.92 -16.86 0.49
C ALA A 122 -8.61 -17.80 -0.52
N SER A 123 -9.34 -18.80 -0.04
CA SER A 123 -10.09 -19.71 -0.90
C SER A 123 -11.27 -19.03 -1.61
N ALA A 124 -11.96 -18.12 -0.94
CA ALA A 124 -13.05 -17.35 -1.54
C ALA A 124 -12.54 -16.44 -2.66
N GLU A 125 -11.42 -15.76 -2.42
CA GLU A 125 -10.76 -14.91 -3.41
C GLU A 125 -10.27 -15.73 -4.62
N ARG A 126 -9.71 -16.92 -4.38
CA ARG A 126 -9.32 -17.85 -5.46
C ARG A 126 -10.53 -18.26 -6.30
N ASN A 127 -11.61 -18.72 -5.67
CA ASN A 127 -12.81 -19.15 -6.37
C ASN A 127 -13.41 -18.02 -7.20
N LEU A 128 -13.46 -16.80 -6.66
CA LEU A 128 -13.94 -15.61 -7.39
C LEU A 128 -13.13 -15.35 -8.67
N ARG A 129 -11.79 -15.49 -8.61
CA ARG A 129 -10.93 -15.33 -9.79
C ARG A 129 -11.10 -16.44 -10.80
N GLU A 130 -11.32 -17.67 -10.35
CA GLU A 130 -11.63 -18.78 -11.22
C GLU A 130 -12.97 -18.55 -11.93
N ASP A 131 -14.04 -18.25 -11.20
CA ASP A 131 -15.36 -17.92 -11.73
C ASP A 131 -15.30 -16.75 -12.74
N HIS A 132 -14.47 -15.74 -12.45
CA HIS A 132 -14.20 -14.64 -13.39
C HIS A 132 -13.58 -15.15 -14.69
N LEU A 133 -12.53 -15.99 -14.64
CA LEU A 133 -11.90 -16.56 -15.85
C LEU A 133 -12.84 -17.44 -16.66
N TRP A 134 -13.68 -18.23 -15.99
CA TRP A 134 -14.69 -19.06 -16.65
C TRP A 134 -15.73 -18.19 -17.35
N SER A 135 -16.27 -17.18 -16.66
CA SER A 135 -17.25 -16.25 -17.24
C SER A 135 -16.68 -15.50 -18.45
N MET A 136 -15.41 -15.08 -18.39
CA MET A 136 -14.73 -14.42 -19.52
C MET A 136 -14.56 -15.32 -20.76
N ARG A 137 -14.58 -16.65 -20.59
CA ARG A 137 -14.42 -17.62 -21.69
C ARG A 137 -15.76 -18.10 -22.24
N GLU A 138 -16.76 -18.26 -21.37
CA GLU A 138 -18.03 -18.90 -21.71
C GLU A 138 -19.13 -17.91 -22.07
N ASP A 139 -19.09 -16.68 -21.54
CA ASP A 139 -20.08 -15.64 -21.78
C ASP A 139 -19.50 -14.45 -22.56
N PRO A 140 -19.82 -14.32 -23.87
CA PRO A 140 -19.41 -13.18 -24.69
C PRO A 140 -19.96 -11.84 -24.18
N GLY A 141 -21.12 -11.84 -23.50
CA GLY A 141 -21.72 -10.65 -22.91
C GLY A 141 -20.89 -10.14 -21.74
N TYR A 142 -20.62 -11.02 -20.77
CA TYR A 142 -19.73 -10.72 -19.65
C TYR A 142 -18.34 -10.23 -20.10
N PHE A 143 -17.76 -10.89 -21.11
CA PHE A 143 -16.50 -10.45 -21.71
C PHE A 143 -16.59 -9.03 -22.27
N GLY A 144 -17.65 -8.75 -23.04
CA GLY A 144 -17.86 -7.43 -23.65
C GLY A 144 -18.01 -6.33 -22.61
N GLU A 145 -18.85 -6.55 -21.60
CA GLU A 145 -19.10 -5.60 -20.51
C GLU A 145 -17.81 -5.34 -19.70
N THR A 146 -17.10 -6.41 -19.31
CA THR A 146 -15.84 -6.29 -18.57
C THR A 146 -14.79 -5.51 -19.36
N MET A 147 -14.63 -5.82 -20.65
CA MET A 147 -13.68 -5.12 -21.51
C MET A 147 -14.04 -3.64 -21.69
N GLN A 148 -15.34 -3.34 -21.82
CA GLN A 148 -15.81 -1.97 -21.92
C GLN A 148 -15.57 -1.20 -20.62
N GLU A 149 -15.99 -1.74 -19.48
CA GLU A 149 -15.82 -1.12 -18.16
C GLU A 149 -14.33 -0.83 -17.88
N LEU A 150 -13.46 -1.82 -18.10
CA LEU A 150 -12.03 -1.65 -17.92
C LEU A 150 -11.46 -0.60 -18.87
N SER A 151 -11.97 -0.50 -20.11
CA SER A 151 -11.52 0.51 -21.08
C SER A 151 -11.90 1.94 -20.67
N GLU A 152 -13.08 2.12 -20.09
CA GLU A 152 -13.62 3.42 -19.66
C GLU A 152 -12.93 3.95 -18.39
N HIS A 153 -12.47 3.06 -17.51
CA HIS A 153 -11.82 3.43 -16.24
C HIS A 153 -10.28 3.46 -16.33
N ARG A 154 -9.71 3.37 -17.53
CA ARG A 154 -8.26 3.48 -17.71
C ARG A 154 -7.77 4.91 -17.55
N GLN A 155 -6.57 5.06 -16.98
CA GLN A 155 -5.87 6.35 -16.89
C GLN A 155 -5.70 7.04 -18.26
N GLU A 156 -5.61 6.26 -19.35
CA GLU A 156 -5.50 6.80 -20.71
C GLU A 156 -6.72 7.65 -21.11
N MET A 157 -7.88 7.47 -20.47
CA MET A 157 -9.09 8.28 -20.68
C MET A 157 -8.98 9.69 -20.08
N LEU A 158 -8.02 9.92 -19.18
CA LEU A 158 -7.78 11.23 -18.59
C LEU A 158 -6.98 12.12 -19.56
N LEU A 159 -7.38 13.39 -19.66
CA LEU A 159 -6.64 14.38 -20.43
C LEU A 159 -5.35 14.79 -19.68
N ASP A 160 -4.30 15.10 -20.45
CA ASP A 160 -3.09 15.67 -19.89
C ASP A 160 -3.32 17.10 -19.34
N THR A 161 -2.31 17.68 -18.70
CA THR A 161 -2.35 19.06 -18.17
C THR A 161 -2.57 20.14 -19.23
N ARG A 162 -2.50 19.78 -20.52
CA ARG A 162 -2.75 20.66 -21.67
C ARG A 162 -4.06 20.28 -22.40
N GLY A 163 -4.91 19.45 -21.79
CA GLY A 163 -6.19 19.02 -22.35
C GLY A 163 -6.09 18.05 -23.53
N LYS A 164 -4.94 17.40 -23.74
CA LYS A 164 -4.72 16.48 -24.86
C LYS A 164 -4.94 15.03 -24.44
N PRO A 165 -5.53 14.18 -25.32
CA PRO A 165 -5.71 12.76 -25.03
C PRO A 165 -4.38 12.00 -25.08
N HIS A 166 -4.33 10.88 -24.35
CA HIS A 166 -3.15 10.02 -24.30
C HIS A 166 -2.75 9.52 -25.70
N PRO A 167 -1.45 9.49 -26.06
CA PRO A 167 -1.00 9.14 -27.41
C PRO A 167 -1.49 7.79 -27.93
N THR A 168 -1.65 6.79 -27.05
CA THR A 168 -2.10 5.43 -27.41
C THR A 168 -3.55 5.38 -27.93
N LEU A 169 -4.33 6.44 -27.77
CA LEU A 169 -5.70 6.54 -28.30
C LEU A 169 -5.77 7.11 -29.72
N LYS A 170 -4.66 7.68 -30.21
CA LYS A 170 -4.61 8.37 -31.50
C LYS A 170 -4.43 7.42 -32.68
N GLU A 171 -3.84 6.25 -32.44
CA GLU A 171 -3.62 5.23 -33.45
C GLU A 171 -4.94 4.58 -33.89
N ALA A 172 -5.10 4.34 -35.19
CA ALA A 172 -6.24 3.60 -35.70
C ALA A 172 -6.28 2.18 -35.11
N GLY A 173 -7.44 1.76 -34.60
CA GLY A 173 -7.60 0.47 -33.93
C GLY A 173 -7.00 0.38 -32.52
N ARG A 174 -6.18 1.34 -32.08
CA ARG A 174 -5.65 1.48 -30.71
C ARG A 174 -5.06 0.16 -30.14
N PRO A 175 -4.16 -0.54 -30.87
CA PRO A 175 -3.72 -1.89 -30.49
C PRO A 175 -3.01 -1.93 -29.13
N LEU A 176 -2.16 -0.95 -28.83
CA LEU A 176 -1.48 -0.86 -27.53
C LEU A 176 -2.44 -0.61 -26.37
N PHE A 177 -3.50 0.17 -26.60
CA PHE A 177 -4.54 0.42 -25.59
C PHE A 177 -5.29 -0.88 -25.28
N TRP A 178 -5.76 -1.59 -26.30
CA TRP A 178 -6.49 -2.85 -26.11
C TRP A 178 -5.62 -3.95 -25.50
N ASN A 179 -4.34 -4.06 -25.88
CA ASN A 179 -3.41 -4.97 -25.21
C ASN A 179 -3.28 -4.69 -23.71
N ARG A 180 -3.28 -3.41 -23.30
CA ARG A 180 -3.26 -3.04 -21.88
C ARG A 180 -4.57 -3.37 -21.18
N VAL A 181 -5.72 -3.12 -21.81
CA VAL A 181 -7.04 -3.50 -21.28
C VAL A 181 -7.12 -5.00 -21.05
N LEU A 182 -6.73 -5.79 -22.06
CA LEU A 182 -6.64 -7.25 -21.97
C LEU A 182 -5.69 -7.68 -20.85
N GLY A 183 -4.53 -7.04 -20.73
CA GLY A 183 -3.59 -7.29 -19.63
C GLY A 183 -4.24 -7.09 -18.27
N THR A 184 -4.97 -5.99 -18.06
CA THR A 184 -5.65 -5.72 -16.80
C THR A 184 -6.77 -6.71 -16.50
N ALA A 185 -7.49 -7.19 -17.52
CA ALA A 185 -8.57 -8.17 -17.33
C ALA A 185 -8.03 -9.55 -16.92
N PHE A 186 -6.98 -10.03 -17.58
CA PHE A 186 -6.56 -11.43 -17.46
C PHE A 186 -5.41 -11.64 -16.47
N VAL A 187 -4.42 -10.74 -16.43
CA VAL A 187 -3.19 -10.95 -15.64
C VAL A 187 -3.51 -11.13 -14.15
N PRO A 188 -4.32 -10.26 -13.49
CA PRO A 188 -4.61 -10.42 -12.06
C PRO A 188 -5.36 -11.73 -11.76
N ALA A 189 -6.22 -12.17 -12.67
CA ALA A 189 -6.99 -13.39 -12.49
C ALA A 189 -6.08 -14.63 -12.55
N TYR A 190 -5.19 -14.74 -13.55
CA TYR A 190 -4.25 -15.87 -13.65
C TYR A 190 -3.17 -15.89 -12.57
N PHE A 191 -2.50 -14.76 -12.33
CA PHE A 191 -1.46 -14.70 -11.30
C PHE A 191 -2.05 -14.82 -9.89
N GLY A 192 -3.22 -14.23 -9.67
CA GLY A 192 -3.95 -14.35 -8.42
C GLY A 192 -4.37 -15.78 -8.12
N SER A 193 -4.70 -16.61 -9.11
CA SER A 193 -4.96 -18.04 -8.90
C SER A 193 -3.70 -18.83 -8.54
N ALA A 194 -2.56 -18.54 -9.18
CA ALA A 194 -1.29 -19.24 -8.96
C ALA A 194 -0.65 -18.97 -7.58
N ILE A 195 -1.00 -17.86 -6.92
CA ILE A 195 -0.49 -17.51 -5.59
C ILE A 195 -1.13 -18.35 -4.48
N PHE A 196 -2.33 -18.90 -4.70
CA PHE A 196 -3.11 -19.63 -3.70
C PHE A 196 -3.35 -21.11 -4.07
N ASP A 197 -2.51 -21.66 -4.96
CA ASP A 197 -2.35 -23.11 -5.20
C ASP A 197 -1.28 -23.70 -4.26
#